data_AF-A0A351DWV3-F1
#
_entry.id   AF-A0A351DWV3-F1
#
_cell.length_a   1.000
_cell.length_b   1.000
_cell.length_c   1.000
_cell.angle_alpha   90.00
_cell.angle_beta   90.00
_cell.angle_gamma   90.00
#
_symmetry.space_group_name_H-M   'P 1'
#
loop_
_entity.id
_entity.type
_entity.pdbx_description
1 polymer ?
#
loop_
_entity_poly.entity_id
_entity_poly.type
_entity_poly.pdbx_seq_one_letter_code
_entity_poly.pdbx_strand_id
1 'polypeptide(L)'
;PVYPGHCRGGLSEGVSPRSFRFAMPEHRPALAWSDRWVGGQQFEPEGIGDFVLKRADGFWAYHMAVVVDDAHQAVTDVVRGDDLLDSTPAHLALVDALSLEPPRYAHVPVVKNAQGQKLSKQTLAEPVDPGSRDEVLRLVFGHLGIPWEEGVAFDQRWVGAIEWWRENLL
;
A
#
# COMPACT_ATOMS: atom_id res chain seq x y z
N PRO A 1 -0.72 14.86 -9.58
CA PRO A 1 0.01 16.14 -9.66
C PRO A 1 0.28 16.65 -8.24
N VAL A 2 1.50 17.10 -7.97
CA VAL A 2 1.91 17.60 -6.65
C VAL A 2 1.23 18.95 -6.38
N TYR A 3 0.75 19.16 -5.14
CA TYR A 3 0.09 20.41 -4.78
C TYR A 3 1.10 21.56 -4.73
N PRO A 4 0.83 22.72 -5.36
CA PRO A 4 1.77 23.84 -5.46
C PRO A 4 1.93 24.68 -4.18
N GLY A 5 1.30 24.30 -3.05
CA GLY A 5 1.54 24.96 -1.76
C GLY A 5 0.82 26.30 -1.56
N HIS A 6 -0.17 26.68 -2.38
CA HIS A 6 -0.82 28.00 -2.33
C HIS A 6 -1.33 28.42 -0.93
N CYS A 7 -1.78 27.48 -0.11
CA CYS A 7 -2.31 27.75 1.24
C CYS A 7 -1.32 27.41 2.36
N ARG A 8 -0.06 27.09 2.05
CA ARG A 8 0.93 26.65 3.05
C ARG A 8 1.29 27.75 4.05
N GLY A 9 1.31 29.01 3.60
CA GLY A 9 1.49 30.19 4.45
C GLY A 9 0.25 30.62 5.21
N GLY A 10 -0.83 29.83 5.19
CA GLY A 10 -2.12 30.19 5.76
C GLY A 10 -3.16 30.59 4.71
N LEU A 11 -4.38 30.80 5.20
CA LEU A 11 -5.50 31.26 4.37
C LEU A 11 -5.65 32.77 4.49
N SER A 12 -6.12 33.40 3.41
CA SER A 12 -6.54 34.81 3.45
C SER A 12 -7.65 35.02 4.49
N GLU A 13 -7.71 36.23 5.05
CA GLU A 13 -8.72 36.59 6.03
C GLU A 13 -10.14 36.35 5.48
N GLY A 14 -11.01 35.76 6.32
CA GLY A 14 -12.39 35.41 5.95
C GLY A 14 -12.54 34.12 5.11
N VAL A 15 -11.45 33.47 4.70
CA VAL A 15 -11.51 32.21 3.95
C VAL A 15 -11.49 31.02 4.91
N SER A 16 -12.53 30.18 4.84
CA SER A 16 -12.56 28.91 5.60
C SER A 16 -11.80 27.80 4.87
N PRO A 17 -11.09 26.91 5.60
CA PRO A 17 -10.39 25.79 4.99
C PRO A 17 -11.38 24.85 4.31
N ARG A 18 -11.12 24.55 3.03
CA ARG A 18 -11.89 23.53 2.30
C ARG A 18 -11.32 22.14 2.48
N SER A 19 -10.03 21.97 2.69
CA SER A 19 -9.40 20.66 2.88
C SER A 19 -8.23 20.79 3.84
N PHE A 20 -7.94 19.73 4.58
CA PHE A 20 -6.74 19.65 5.41
C PHE A 20 -5.69 18.87 4.64
N ARG A 21 -4.46 19.37 4.63
CA ARG A 21 -3.32 18.75 3.96
C ARG A 21 -2.21 18.53 4.96
N PHE A 22 -1.44 17.46 4.75
CA PHE A 22 -0.21 17.23 5.45
C PHE A 22 0.82 18.23 4.92
N ALA A 23 1.39 19.05 5.80
CA ALA A 23 2.49 19.92 5.43
C ALA A 23 3.78 19.10 5.46
N MET A 24 4.23 18.62 4.30
CA MET A 24 5.50 17.91 4.19
C MET A 24 6.62 18.82 4.68
N PRO A 25 7.51 18.37 5.59
CA PRO A 25 8.62 19.19 6.05
C PRO A 25 9.49 19.67 4.88
N GLU A 26 9.85 20.95 4.88
CA GLU A 26 10.83 21.49 3.93
C GLU A 26 12.21 20.90 4.22
N HIS A 27 12.97 20.57 3.18
CA HIS A 27 14.34 20.05 3.28
C HIS A 27 14.49 18.70 4.01
N ARG A 28 13.48 17.83 3.97
CA ARG A 28 13.61 16.47 4.50
C ARG A 28 14.62 15.68 3.64
N PRO A 29 15.48 14.82 4.24
CA PRO A 29 16.23 13.85 3.46
C PRO A 29 15.29 12.91 2.69
N ALA A 30 15.82 12.28 1.65
CA ALA A 30 15.14 11.21 0.94
C ALA A 30 14.61 10.15 1.92
N LEU A 31 13.36 9.74 1.73
CA LEU A 31 12.76 8.67 2.50
C LEU A 31 13.26 7.35 1.94
N ALA A 32 13.95 6.57 2.77
CA ALA A 32 14.40 5.23 2.41
C ALA A 32 13.73 4.21 3.32
N TRP A 33 13.29 3.09 2.73
CA TRP A 33 12.79 1.94 3.48
C TRP A 33 13.15 0.65 2.77
N SER A 34 13.10 -0.45 3.50
CA SER A 34 13.23 -1.78 2.91
C SER A 34 11.84 -2.39 2.76
N ASP A 35 11.44 -2.67 1.53
CA ASP A 35 10.30 -3.52 1.27
C ASP A 35 10.74 -4.98 1.22
N ARG A 36 9.96 -5.87 1.82
CA ARG A 36 10.30 -7.29 1.93
C ARG A 36 10.10 -8.05 0.61
N TRP A 37 9.33 -7.51 -0.32
CA TRP A 37 9.14 -8.11 -1.65
C TRP A 37 9.98 -7.40 -2.73
N VAL A 38 9.86 -6.07 -2.83
CA VAL A 38 10.52 -5.30 -3.91
C VAL A 38 11.91 -4.78 -3.53
N GLY A 39 12.38 -5.04 -2.30
CA GLY A 39 13.72 -4.67 -1.83
C GLY A 39 13.85 -3.22 -1.38
N GLY A 40 15.07 -2.69 -1.39
CA GLY A 40 15.37 -1.33 -0.95
C GLY A 40 14.71 -0.27 -1.82
N GLN A 41 14.00 0.65 -1.20
CA GLN A 41 13.28 1.74 -1.85
C GLN A 41 13.81 3.09 -1.37
N GLN A 42 13.80 4.07 -2.26
CA GLN A 42 14.14 5.46 -1.97
C GLN A 42 13.16 6.39 -2.68
N PHE A 43 12.70 7.42 -1.98
CA PHE A 43 11.75 8.38 -2.50
C PHE A 43 12.13 9.82 -2.12
N GLU A 44 12.15 10.70 -3.11
CA GLU A 44 12.44 12.12 -2.92
C GLU A 44 11.18 12.87 -2.45
N PRO A 45 11.22 13.62 -1.33
CA PRO A 45 10.04 14.26 -0.73
C PRO A 45 9.24 15.16 -1.68
N GLU A 46 9.93 15.79 -2.64
CA GLU A 46 9.36 16.64 -3.69
C GLU A 46 8.34 15.90 -4.56
N GLY A 47 8.47 14.58 -4.70
CA GLY A 47 7.54 13.75 -5.46
C GLY A 47 6.18 13.56 -4.78
N ILE A 48 6.07 13.79 -3.46
CA ILE A 48 4.83 13.64 -2.69
C ILE A 48 4.11 14.99 -2.56
N GLY A 49 4.84 15.99 -2.07
CA GLY A 49 4.34 17.29 -1.62
C GLY A 49 3.18 17.21 -0.61
N ASP A 50 2.47 18.33 -0.44
CA ASP A 50 1.42 18.44 0.59
C ASP A 50 0.13 17.70 0.17
N PHE A 51 0.03 16.44 0.58
CA PHE A 51 -1.10 15.57 0.26
C PHE A 51 -2.31 15.81 1.18
N VAL A 52 -3.50 15.45 0.71
CA VAL A 52 -4.76 15.66 1.44
C VAL A 52 -4.88 14.67 2.59
N LEU A 53 -5.23 15.16 3.78
CA LEU A 53 -5.62 14.37 4.95
C LEU A 53 -7.13 14.32 5.11
N LYS A 54 -7.81 15.45 4.87
CA LYS A 54 -9.27 15.53 4.90
C LYS A 54 -9.76 16.32 3.70
N ARG A 55 -10.64 15.69 2.94
CA ARG A 55 -11.20 16.20 1.69
C ARG A 55 -12.26 17.27 1.95
N ALA A 56 -12.62 18.01 0.91
CA ALA A 56 -13.61 19.08 0.98
C ALA A 56 -15.06 18.62 1.15
N ASP A 57 -15.33 17.37 0.83
CA ASP A 57 -16.60 16.69 1.13
C ASP A 57 -16.64 16.12 2.56
N GLY A 58 -15.63 16.39 3.39
CA GLY A 58 -15.61 16.03 4.80
C GLY A 58 -15.03 14.65 5.10
N PHE A 59 -14.76 13.82 4.09
CA PHE A 59 -14.19 12.49 4.29
C PHE A 59 -12.68 12.54 4.54
N TRP A 60 -12.19 11.70 5.45
CA TRP A 60 -10.76 11.47 5.62
C TRP A 60 -10.18 10.78 4.38
N ALA A 61 -9.00 11.22 3.97
CA ALA A 61 -8.28 10.63 2.87
C ALA A 61 -7.66 9.28 3.29
N TYR A 62 -7.44 8.42 2.30
CA TYR A 62 -6.86 7.09 2.48
C TYR A 62 -5.59 7.09 3.35
N HIS A 63 -4.65 8.00 3.08
CA HIS A 63 -3.39 8.09 3.83
C HIS A 63 -3.58 8.30 5.34
N MET A 64 -4.54 9.14 5.73
CA MET A 64 -4.82 9.40 7.15
C MET A 64 -5.55 8.22 7.79
N ALA A 65 -6.57 7.68 7.11
CA ALA A 65 -7.36 6.57 7.63
C ALA A 65 -6.49 5.33 7.88
N VAL A 66 -5.70 4.92 6.88
CA VAL A 66 -4.86 3.72 6.99
C VAL A 66 -3.81 3.84 8.08
N VAL A 67 -3.08 4.97 8.15
CA VAL A 67 -2.01 5.11 9.16
C VAL A 67 -2.57 5.06 10.58
N VAL A 68 -3.71 5.73 10.83
CA VAL A 68 -4.32 5.73 12.17
C VAL A 68 -4.92 4.38 12.52
N ASP A 69 -5.62 3.74 11.58
CA ASP A 69 -6.26 2.44 11.83
C ASP A 69 -5.20 1.33 12.04
N ASP A 70 -4.15 1.27 11.21
CA ASP A 70 -3.06 0.30 11.35
C ASP A 70 -2.37 0.45 12.72
N ALA A 71 -2.08 1.69 13.13
CA ALA A 71 -1.48 1.97 14.42
C ALA A 71 -2.40 1.60 15.59
N HIS A 72 -3.69 1.93 15.50
CA HIS A 72 -4.69 1.59 16.51
C HIS A 72 -4.87 0.07 16.66
N GLN A 73 -4.76 -0.67 15.55
CA GLN A 73 -4.85 -2.13 15.54
C GLN A 73 -3.51 -2.84 15.81
N ALA A 74 -2.44 -2.09 16.07
CA ALA A 74 -1.08 -2.59 16.26
C ALA A 74 -0.59 -3.49 15.11
N VAL A 75 -0.88 -3.11 13.86
CA VAL A 75 -0.40 -3.81 12.67
C VAL A 75 1.12 -3.68 12.58
N THR A 76 1.82 -4.81 12.56
CA THR A 76 3.29 -4.85 12.45
C THR A 76 3.79 -5.08 11.02
N ASP A 77 2.94 -5.63 10.17
CA ASP A 77 3.27 -6.06 8.80
C ASP A 77 2.13 -5.71 7.85
N VAL A 78 2.40 -4.82 6.90
CA VAL A 78 1.47 -4.44 5.85
C VAL A 78 1.86 -5.18 4.57
N VAL A 79 1.06 -6.18 4.21
CA VAL A 79 1.19 -6.92 2.96
C VAL A 79 0.07 -6.48 2.02
N ARG A 80 0.43 -5.86 0.88
CA ARG A 80 -0.54 -5.29 -0.08
C ARG A 80 0.00 -5.28 -1.50
N GLY A 81 -0.83 -4.90 -2.47
CA GLY A 81 -0.43 -4.84 -3.89
C GLY A 81 0.63 -3.76 -4.17
N ASP A 82 1.52 -4.04 -5.12
CA ASP A 82 2.58 -3.14 -5.61
C ASP A 82 2.07 -1.83 -6.23
N ASP A 83 0.79 -1.77 -6.59
CA ASP A 83 0.12 -0.55 -7.01
C ASP A 83 0.02 0.52 -5.90
N LEU A 84 0.22 0.13 -4.64
CA LEU A 84 0.23 1.04 -3.49
C LEU A 84 1.64 1.41 -3.01
N LEU A 85 2.69 0.94 -3.69
CA LEU A 85 4.08 1.19 -3.32
C LEU A 85 4.37 2.70 -3.21
N ASP A 86 3.94 3.48 -4.20
CA ASP A 86 4.12 4.94 -4.27
C ASP A 86 3.36 5.72 -3.19
N SER A 87 2.42 5.08 -2.48
CA SER A 87 1.74 5.70 -1.32
C SER A 87 2.53 5.54 -0.02
N THR A 88 3.46 4.59 0.05
CA THR A 88 4.24 4.27 1.25
C THR A 88 5.04 5.46 1.80
N PRO A 89 5.71 6.28 0.97
CA PRO A 89 6.41 7.46 1.46
C PRO A 89 5.52 8.44 2.22
N ALA A 90 4.28 8.67 1.75
CA ALA A 90 3.31 9.53 2.43
C ALA A 90 2.87 8.92 3.77
N HIS A 91 2.74 7.60 3.84
CA HIS A 91 2.37 6.90 5.07
C HIS A 91 3.51 6.97 6.10
N LEU A 92 4.75 6.71 5.69
CA LEU A 92 5.93 6.83 6.54
C LEU A 92 6.11 8.26 7.06
N ALA A 93 5.86 9.27 6.22
CA ALA A 93 5.89 10.66 6.63
C ALA A 93 4.87 10.99 7.73
N LEU A 94 3.66 10.43 7.63
CA LEU A 94 2.61 10.59 8.64
C LEU A 94 2.91 9.82 9.93
N VAL A 95 3.39 8.59 9.81
CA VAL A 95 3.81 7.75 10.96
C VAL A 95 4.84 8.51 11.80
N ASP A 96 5.88 9.06 11.16
CA ASP A 96 6.90 9.86 11.83
C ASP A 96 6.31 11.11 12.51
N ALA A 97 5.47 11.87 11.79
CA ALA A 97 4.86 13.08 12.32
C ALA A 97 3.90 12.82 13.49
N LEU A 98 3.29 11.63 13.56
CA LEU A 98 2.43 11.19 14.65
C LEU A 98 3.21 10.47 15.76
N SER A 99 4.54 10.34 15.62
CA SER A 99 5.41 9.59 16.56
C SER A 99 4.95 8.14 16.76
N LEU A 100 4.54 7.50 15.67
CA LEU A 100 4.10 6.10 15.62
C LEU A 100 5.25 5.18 15.19
N GLU A 101 5.13 3.89 15.50
CA GLU A 101 6.05 2.88 14.99
C GLU A 101 5.70 2.51 13.54
N PRO A 102 6.66 2.51 12.60
CA PRO A 102 6.39 2.10 11.22
C PRO A 102 6.23 0.58 11.13
N PRO A 103 5.20 0.08 10.41
CA PRO A 103 5.12 -1.34 10.12
C PRO A 103 6.18 -1.74 9.08
N ARG A 104 6.43 -3.05 8.99
CA ARG A 104 7.18 -3.64 7.88
C ARG A 104 6.27 -3.72 6.65
N TYR A 105 6.80 -3.42 5.47
CA TYR A 105 6.04 -3.46 4.22
C TYR A 105 6.47 -4.63 3.33
N ALA A 106 5.50 -5.24 2.65
CA ALA A 106 5.71 -6.15 1.53
C ALA A 106 4.70 -5.83 0.43
N HIS A 107 5.19 -5.41 -0.74
CA HIS A 107 4.36 -5.04 -1.87
C HIS A 107 4.35 -6.16 -2.93
N VAL A 108 3.34 -7.03 -2.89
CA VAL A 108 3.20 -8.18 -3.79
C VAL A 108 2.67 -7.75 -5.16
N PRO A 109 3.07 -8.39 -6.27
CA PRO A 109 2.67 -7.96 -7.61
C PRO A 109 1.17 -8.07 -7.81
N VAL A 110 0.52 -7.01 -8.28
CA VAL A 110 -0.88 -7.12 -8.71
C VAL A 110 -1.01 -7.94 -9.99
N VAL A 111 -2.09 -8.71 -10.10
CA VAL A 111 -2.38 -9.46 -11.31
C VAL A 111 -2.75 -8.51 -12.44
N LYS A 112 -2.15 -8.72 -13.61
CA LYS A 112 -2.36 -7.92 -14.83
C LYS A 112 -2.91 -8.82 -15.94
N ASN A 113 -3.72 -8.25 -16.84
CA ASN A 113 -4.16 -8.94 -18.06
C ASN A 113 -3.01 -9.05 -19.07
N ALA A 114 -3.27 -9.73 -20.20
CA ALA A 114 -2.30 -9.89 -21.28
C ALA A 114 -1.83 -8.57 -21.91
N GLN A 115 -2.58 -7.47 -21.71
CA GLN A 115 -2.24 -6.12 -22.15
C GLN A 115 -1.48 -5.32 -21.08
N GLY A 116 -1.11 -5.95 -19.95
CA GLY A 116 -0.39 -5.32 -18.83
C GLY A 116 -1.25 -4.44 -17.93
N GLN A 117 -2.57 -4.44 -18.11
CA GLN A 117 -3.50 -3.64 -17.31
C GLN A 117 -3.85 -4.40 -16.03
N LYS A 118 -3.88 -3.71 -14.88
CA LYS A 118 -4.30 -4.28 -13.60
C LYS A 118 -5.70 -4.89 -13.74
N LEU A 119 -5.86 -6.16 -13.35
CA LEU A 119 -7.17 -6.78 -13.25
C LEU A 119 -8.01 -6.03 -12.21
N SER A 120 -9.15 -5.51 -12.65
CA SER A 120 -10.06 -4.75 -11.82
C SER A 120 -11.48 -4.89 -12.32
N LYS A 121 -12.45 -4.45 -11.50
CA LYS A 121 -13.85 -4.34 -11.94
C LYS A 121 -14.00 -3.44 -13.18
N GLN A 122 -13.12 -2.44 -13.35
CA GLN A 122 -13.13 -1.55 -14.51
C GLN A 122 -12.67 -2.26 -15.79
N THR A 123 -11.78 -3.25 -15.68
CA THR A 123 -11.34 -4.08 -16.81
C THR A 123 -12.22 -5.31 -17.01
N LEU A 124 -13.41 -5.36 -16.41
CA LEU A 124 -14.34 -6.49 -16.45
C LEU A 124 -13.69 -7.82 -16.03
N ALA A 125 -12.77 -7.77 -15.06
CA ALA A 125 -12.19 -8.98 -14.51
C ALA A 125 -13.29 -9.89 -13.93
N GLU A 126 -13.26 -11.17 -14.29
CA GLU A 126 -14.24 -12.13 -13.79
C GLU A 126 -14.12 -12.25 -12.27
N PRO A 127 -15.26 -12.32 -11.55
CA PRO A 127 -15.24 -12.64 -10.13
C PRO A 127 -14.57 -13.98 -9.87
N VAL A 128 -13.91 -14.11 -8.73
CA VAL A 128 -13.40 -15.40 -8.28
C VAL A 128 -14.57 -16.36 -8.05
N ASP A 129 -14.59 -17.49 -8.74
CA ASP A 129 -15.52 -18.59 -8.47
C ASP A 129 -14.97 -19.48 -7.34
N PRO A 130 -15.63 -19.54 -6.17
CA PRO A 130 -15.21 -20.44 -5.08
C PRO A 130 -15.26 -21.93 -5.47
N GLY A 131 -16.03 -22.30 -6.49
CA GLY A 131 -16.09 -23.66 -7.05
C GLY A 131 -14.78 -24.12 -7.71
N SER A 132 -14.02 -23.18 -8.28
CA SER A 132 -12.74 -23.43 -8.98
C SER A 132 -11.52 -23.20 -8.09
N ARG A 133 -11.66 -23.48 -6.78
CA ARG A 133 -10.67 -23.17 -5.74
C ARG A 133 -9.23 -23.58 -6.09
N ASP A 134 -9.03 -24.82 -6.52
CA ASP A 134 -7.68 -25.36 -6.78
C ASP A 134 -7.06 -24.72 -8.01
N GLU A 135 -7.85 -24.45 -9.04
CA GLU A 135 -7.40 -23.72 -10.22
C GLU A 135 -7.00 -22.29 -9.87
N VAL A 136 -7.84 -21.57 -9.12
CA VAL A 136 -7.55 -20.20 -8.66
C VAL A 136 -6.30 -20.17 -7.80
N LEU A 137 -6.15 -21.09 -6.85
CA LEU A 137 -4.95 -21.15 -6.01
C LEU A 137 -3.70 -21.47 -6.81
N ARG A 138 -3.78 -22.37 -7.79
CA ARG A 138 -2.66 -22.67 -8.67
C ARG A 138 -2.19 -21.43 -9.44
N LEU A 139 -3.14 -20.62 -9.93
CA LEU A 139 -2.84 -19.35 -10.60
C LEU A 139 -2.20 -18.34 -9.63
N VAL A 140 -2.75 -18.18 -8.43
CA VAL A 140 -2.21 -17.26 -7.41
C VAL A 140 -0.82 -17.69 -6.97
N PHE A 141 -0.61 -18.98 -6.70
CA PHE A 141 0.69 -19.52 -6.28
C PHE A 141 1.73 -19.31 -7.37
N GLY A 142 1.39 -19.64 -8.62
CA GLY A 142 2.27 -19.38 -9.76
C GLY A 142 2.62 -17.89 -9.91
N HIS A 143 1.64 -16.99 -9.72
CA HIS A 143 1.87 -15.53 -9.78
C HIS A 143 2.75 -15.00 -8.64
N LEU A 144 2.67 -15.61 -7.46
CA LEU A 144 3.50 -15.28 -6.30
C LEU A 144 4.83 -16.06 -6.27
N GLY A 145 5.09 -16.95 -7.23
CA GLY A 145 6.28 -17.81 -7.23
C GLY A 145 6.28 -18.91 -6.17
N ILE A 146 5.14 -19.19 -5.54
CA ILE A 146 4.96 -20.26 -4.56
C ILE A 146 4.85 -21.59 -5.34
N PRO A 147 5.62 -22.63 -4.99
CA PRO A 147 5.55 -23.92 -5.68
C PRO A 147 4.18 -24.58 -5.55
N TRP A 148 3.74 -25.26 -6.60
CA TRP A 148 2.51 -26.06 -6.62
C TRP A 148 2.84 -27.54 -6.66
N GLU A 149 2.38 -28.28 -5.65
CA GLU A 149 2.52 -29.74 -5.57
C GLU A 149 1.17 -30.42 -5.84
N GLU A 150 1.12 -31.28 -6.85
CA GLU A 150 -0.07 -32.05 -7.19
C GLU A 150 -0.36 -33.12 -6.12
N GLY A 151 -1.64 -33.35 -5.83
CA GLY A 151 -2.07 -34.38 -4.87
C GLY A 151 -1.92 -33.98 -3.39
N VAL A 152 -1.41 -32.80 -3.08
CA VAL A 152 -1.37 -32.25 -1.71
C VAL A 152 -2.77 -31.77 -1.29
N ALA A 153 -3.21 -32.20 -0.11
CA ALA A 153 -4.48 -31.80 0.47
C ALA A 153 -4.54 -30.29 0.73
N PHE A 154 -5.74 -29.70 0.63
CA PHE A 154 -5.93 -28.25 0.71
C PHE A 154 -5.40 -27.63 2.02
N ASP A 155 -5.61 -28.29 3.16
CA ASP A 155 -5.12 -27.87 4.48
C ASP A 155 -3.58 -27.92 4.57
N GLN A 156 -2.97 -28.98 4.03
CA GLN A 156 -1.52 -29.12 3.96
C GLN A 156 -0.87 -28.11 3.02
N ARG A 157 -1.57 -27.70 1.96
CA ARG A 157 -1.11 -26.69 1.00
C ARG A 157 -0.83 -25.34 1.66
N TRP A 158 -1.65 -24.95 2.64
CA TRP A 158 -1.43 -23.70 3.39
C TRP A 158 -0.19 -23.77 4.28
N VAL A 159 0.11 -24.93 4.86
CA VAL A 159 1.32 -25.11 5.67
C VAL A 159 2.57 -24.87 4.83
N GLY A 160 2.66 -25.51 3.66
CA GLY A 160 3.79 -25.32 2.75
C GLY A 160 3.91 -23.87 2.23
N ALA A 161 2.78 -23.23 1.90
CA ALA A 161 2.79 -21.83 1.49
C ALA A 161 3.24 -20.87 2.62
N ILE A 162 2.85 -21.15 3.86
CA ILE A 162 3.29 -20.39 5.03
C ILE A 162 4.80 -20.57 5.23
N GLU A 163 5.31 -21.80 5.16
CA GLU A 163 6.74 -22.09 5.28
C GLU A 163 7.55 -21.38 4.21
N TRP A 164 7.13 -21.48 2.95
CA TRP A 164 7.74 -20.75 1.84
C TRP A 164 7.77 -19.25 2.12
N TRP A 165 6.66 -18.67 2.59
CA TRP A 165 6.59 -17.26 2.94
C TRP A 165 7.57 -16.90 4.06
N ARG A 166 7.71 -17.75 5.08
CA ARG A 166 8.68 -17.52 6.16
C ARG A 166 10.12 -17.50 5.64
N GLU A 167 10.46 -18.41 4.73
CA GLU A 167 11.83 -18.53 4.24
C GLU A 167 12.22 -17.43 3.23
N ASN A 168 11.24 -16.92 2.49
CA ASN A 168 11.49 -15.99 1.39
C ASN A 168 11.19 -14.54 1.75
N LEU A 169 10.38 -14.29 2.78
CA LEU A 169 9.92 -12.95 3.08
C LEU A 169 10.09 -12.54 4.54
N LEU A 170 10.07 -13.42 5.56
CA LEU A 170 10.30 -13.06 6.99
C LEU A 170 11.78 -12.83 7.31
#